data_AF-A0A832W1B4-F1
#
_entry.id   AF-A0A832W1B4-F1
#
_cell.length_a   1.000
_cell.length_b   1.000
_cell.length_c   1.000
_cell.angle_alpha   90.00
_cell.angle_beta   90.00
_cell.angle_gamma   90.00
#
_symmetry.space_group_name_H-M   'P 1'
#
loop_
_entity.id
_entity.type
_entity.pdbx_description
1 polymer ?
#
loop_
_entity_poly.entity_id
_entity_poly.type
_entity_poly.pdbx_seq_one_letter_code
_entity_poly.pdbx_strand_id
1 'polypeptide(L)'
;MDKKISEILERLARQEKYEQQNYDAVPREQRMLAISPEIGNFYAILLRALGARRILEIGTSVGYSTIWFAESLQNTQNSRITTIDV
;
A
#
# COMPACT_ATOMS: atom_id res chain seq x y z
N MET A 1 -8.20 -7.87 -9.08
CA MET A 1 -6.81 -7.49 -8.80
C MET A 1 -5.89 -8.14 -9.80
N ASP A 2 -5.00 -7.34 -10.40
CA ASP A 2 -3.98 -7.81 -11.34
C ASP A 2 -3.01 -8.78 -10.64
N LYS A 3 -2.61 -9.85 -11.34
CA LYS A 3 -1.76 -10.93 -10.77
C LYS A 3 -0.39 -10.41 -10.32
N LYS A 4 0.24 -9.56 -11.13
CA LYS A 4 1.56 -8.99 -10.82
C LYS A 4 1.50 -8.05 -9.62
N ILE A 5 0.42 -7.28 -9.49
CA ILE A 5 0.18 -6.45 -8.30
C ILE A 5 0.00 -7.32 -7.06
N SER A 6 -0.79 -8.40 -7.14
CA SER A 6 -0.97 -9.34 -6.02
C SER A 6 0.37 -9.93 -5.55
N GLU A 7 1.21 -10.38 -6.48
CA GLU A 7 2.53 -10.93 -6.16
C GLU A 7 3.45 -9.91 -5.46
N ILE A 8 3.40 -8.64 -5.89
CA ILE A 8 4.17 -7.56 -5.25
C ILE A 8 3.66 -7.28 -3.84
N LEU A 9 2.34 -7.16 -3.68
CA LEU A 9 1.72 -6.90 -2.37
C LEU A 9 1.98 -8.04 -1.38
N GLU A 10 1.90 -9.28 -1.83
CA GLU A 10 2.24 -10.43 -0.98
C GLU A 10 3.72 -10.45 -0.59
N ARG A 11 4.62 -10.11 -1.51
CA ARG A 11 6.06 -10.06 -1.21
C ARG A 11 6.37 -9.01 -0.15
N LEU A 12 5.80 -7.81 -0.29
CA LEU A 12 6.00 -6.72 0.68
C LEU A 12 5.37 -7.06 2.04
N ALA A 13 4.18 -7.67 2.06
CA ALA A 13 3.56 -8.14 3.30
C ALA A 13 4.41 -9.21 4.02
N ARG A 14 5.04 -10.13 3.27
CA ARG A 14 5.96 -11.11 3.85
C ARG A 14 7.21 -10.45 4.43
N GLN A 15 7.73 -9.42 3.77
CA GLN A 15 8.89 -8.68 4.26
C GLN A 15 8.57 -7.95 5.57
N GLU A 16 7.46 -7.21 5.61
CA GLU A 16 7.04 -6.50 6.83
C GLU A 16 6.82 -7.48 8.00
N LYS A 17 6.18 -8.62 7.75
CA LYS A 17 6.02 -9.67 8.77
C LYS A 17 7.36 -10.21 9.27
N TYR A 18 8.33 -10.41 8.39
CA TYR A 18 9.67 -10.82 8.76
C TYR A 18 10.35 -9.77 9.65
N GLU A 19 10.24 -8.50 9.30
CA GLU A 19 10.81 -7.38 10.08
C GLU A 19 10.16 -7.27 11.47
N GLN A 20 8.84 -7.46 11.57
CA GLN A 20 8.15 -7.51 12.86
C GLN A 20 8.60 -8.69 13.74
N GLN A 21 8.79 -9.87 13.14
CA GLN A 21 9.25 -11.07 13.87
C GLN A 21 10.71 -10.98 14.30
N ASN A 22 11.53 -10.23 13.56
CA ASN A 22 12.95 -10.04 13.80
C ASN A 22 13.24 -8.60 14.26
N TYR A 23 12.34 -8.05 15.08
CA TYR A 23 12.33 -6.64 15.46
C TYR A 23 13.69 -6.13 15.93
N ASP A 24 14.37 -6.86 16.82
CA ASP A 24 15.68 -6.45 17.36
C ASP A 24 16.84 -6.55 16.36
N ALA A 25 16.68 -7.36 15.30
CA ALA A 25 17.71 -7.57 14.29
C ALA A 25 17.62 -6.57 13.12
N VAL A 26 16.47 -5.95 12.91
CA VAL A 26 16.26 -4.97 11.82
C VAL A 26 16.41 -3.55 12.37
N PRO A 27 17.38 -2.74 11.87
CA PRO A 27 17.54 -1.35 12.29
C PRO A 27 16.26 -0.55 12.07
N ARG A 28 15.93 0.35 13.00
CA ARG A 28 14.65 1.08 12.99
C ARG A 28 14.44 1.86 11.70
N GLU A 29 15.49 2.47 11.17
CA GLU A 29 15.51 3.24 9.93
C GLU A 29 15.25 2.42 8.67
N GLN A 30 15.38 1.09 8.74
CA GLN A 30 15.12 0.16 7.63
C GLN A 30 13.76 -0.52 7.72
N ARG A 31 13.02 -0.34 8.82
CA ARG A 31 11.73 -1.01 9.03
C ARG A 31 10.64 -0.37 8.16
N MET A 32 9.89 -1.23 7.48
CA MET A 32 8.67 -0.86 6.79
C MET A 32 7.61 -0.45 7.81
N LEU A 33 6.98 0.70 7.57
CA LEU A 33 5.79 1.15 8.30
C LEU A 33 4.55 0.96 7.42
N ALA A 34 4.44 -0.22 6.81
CA ALA A 34 3.36 -0.56 5.90
C ALA A 34 2.07 -0.84 6.67
N ILE A 35 0.94 -0.52 6.03
CA ILE A 35 -0.38 -0.99 6.49
C ILE A 35 -0.48 -2.51 6.36
N SER A 36 -1.36 -3.14 7.13
CA SER A 36 -1.64 -4.56 6.95
C SER A 36 -2.41 -4.83 5.65
N PRO A 37 -2.33 -6.05 5.09
CA PRO A 37 -3.10 -6.42 3.89
C PRO A 37 -4.61 -6.25 4.04
N GLU A 38 -5.14 -6.45 5.25
CA GLU A 38 -6.56 -6.27 5.57
C GLU A 38 -6.98 -4.80 5.44
N ILE A 39 -6.13 -3.87 5.90
CA ILE A 39 -6.34 -2.43 5.72
C ILE A 39 -6.25 -2.04 4.25
N GLY A 40 -5.31 -2.63 3.50
CA GLY A 40 -5.22 -2.43 2.05
C GLY A 40 -6.50 -2.84 1.31
N ASN A 41 -7.04 -4.01 1.63
CA ASN A 41 -8.32 -4.48 1.09
C ASN A 41 -9.48 -3.57 1.48
N PHE A 42 -9.53 -3.13 2.74
CA PHE A 42 -10.53 -2.19 3.22
C PHE A 42 -10.50 -0.89 2.40
N TYR A 43 -9.33 -0.30 2.20
CA TYR A 43 -9.19 0.88 1.35
C TYR A 43 -9.63 0.61 -0.08
N ALA A 44 -9.33 -0.57 -0.62
CA ALA A 44 -9.71 -0.88 -1.98
C ALA A 44 -11.22 -1.01 -2.17
N ILE A 45 -11.94 -1.51 -1.17
CA ILE A 45 -13.41 -1.52 -1.16
C ILE A 45 -13.93 -0.08 -1.00
N LEU A 46 -13.41 0.66 -0.02
CA LEU A 46 -13.85 2.02 0.30
C LEU A 46 -13.67 2.98 -0.89
N LEU A 47 -12.49 3.01 -1.51
CA LEU A 47 -12.16 3.91 -2.62
C LEU A 47 -13.00 3.61 -3.85
N ARG A 48 -13.26 2.33 -4.15
CA ARG A 48 -14.15 1.93 -5.22
C ARG A 48 -15.60 2.33 -4.94
N ALA A 49 -16.09 2.11 -3.72
CA ALA A 49 -17.44 2.49 -3.32
C ALA A 49 -17.65 4.01 -3.37
N LEU A 50 -16.63 4.80 -3.04
CA LEU A 50 -16.66 6.26 -3.12
C LEU A 50 -16.53 6.79 -4.56
N GLY A 51 -16.19 5.94 -5.53
CA GLY A 51 -15.85 6.40 -6.89
C GLY A 51 -14.66 7.36 -6.90
N ALA A 52 -13.68 7.13 -6.01
CA ALA A 52 -12.55 8.01 -5.83
C ALA A 52 -11.76 8.19 -7.14
N ARG A 53 -11.32 9.42 -7.42
CA ARG A 53 -10.47 9.72 -8.61
C ARG A 53 -9.16 10.40 -8.25
N ARG A 54 -9.11 11.10 -7.11
CA ARG A 54 -7.95 11.85 -6.67
C ARG A 54 -7.64 11.44 -5.25
N ILE A 55 -6.46 10.89 -5.03
CA ILE A 55 -5.98 10.48 -3.71
C ILE A 55 -4.75 11.32 -3.39
N LEU A 56 -4.73 11.90 -2.20
CA LEU A 56 -3.54 12.50 -1.60
C LEU A 56 -3.08 11.58 -0.48
N GLU A 57 -1.87 11.06 -0.60
CA GLU A 57 -1.19 10.26 0.42
C GLU A 57 -0.11 11.12 1.09
N ILE A 58 -0.08 11.13 2.42
CA ILE A 58 0.90 11.84 3.23
C ILE A 58 1.57 10.79 4.11
N GLY A 59 2.85 10.51 3.84
CA GLY A 59 3.54 9.35 4.38
C GLY A 59 3.20 8.07 3.62
N THR A 60 4.19 7.49 2.97
CA THR A 60 4.12 6.29 2.14
C THR A 60 5.08 5.21 2.58
N SER A 61 6.12 5.57 3.36
CA SER A 61 7.20 4.64 3.73
C SER A 61 7.76 3.98 2.46
N VAL A 62 7.47 2.70 2.24
CA VAL A 62 7.93 1.91 1.10
C VAL A 62 6.93 1.82 -0.07
N GLY A 63 5.86 2.63 -0.06
CA GLY A 63 4.89 2.69 -1.17
C GLY A 63 3.82 1.58 -1.16
N TYR A 64 3.73 0.80 -0.08
CA TYR A 64 2.80 -0.33 0.00
C TYR A 64 1.34 0.10 -0.14
N SER A 65 0.94 1.14 0.59
CA SER A 65 -0.40 1.75 0.51
C SER A 65 -0.66 2.37 -0.86
N THR A 66 0.32 3.02 -1.49
CA THR A 66 0.20 3.59 -2.83
C THR A 66 -0.17 2.53 -3.87
N ILE A 67 0.41 1.32 -3.78
CA ILE A 67 0.09 0.22 -4.70
C ILE A 67 -1.36 -0.24 -4.51
N TRP A 68 -1.83 -0.36 -3.27
CA TRP A 68 -3.24 -0.64 -2.98
C TRP A 68 -4.18 0.43 -3.57
N PHE A 69 -3.82 1.71 -3.42
CA PHE A 69 -4.58 2.81 -4.01
C PHE A 69 -4.58 2.74 -5.54
N ALA A 70 -3.44 2.44 -6.16
CA ALA A 70 -3.33 2.31 -7.60
C ALA A 70 -4.17 1.13 -8.14
N GLU A 71 -4.18 -0.01 -7.43
CA GLU A 71 -5.06 -1.14 -7.75
C GLU A 71 -6.54 -0.72 -7.74
N SER A 72 -6.92 0.03 -6.71
CA SER A 72 -8.31 0.45 -6.48
C SER A 72 -8.83 1.34 -7.60
N LEU A 73 -7.93 2.07 -8.28
CA LEU A 73 -8.24 3.05 -9.30
C LEU A 73 -8.10 2.55 -10.74
N GLN A 74 -7.68 1.30 -10.98
CA GLN A 74 -7.36 0.80 -12.33
C GLN A 74 -8.44 1.03 -13.39
N ASN A 75 -9.71 0.90 -13.02
CA ASN A 75 -10.85 1.07 -13.92
C ASN A 75 -11.45 2.49 -13.88
N THR A 76 -10.81 3.41 -13.17
CA THR A 76 -11.27 4.78 -13.00
C THR A 76 -10.48 5.71 -13.91
N GLN A 77 -11.16 6.21 -14.95
CA GLN A 77 -10.58 7.15 -15.89
C GLN A 77 -10.21 8.48 -15.22
N ASN A 78 -9.15 9.12 -15.74
CA ASN A 78 -8.62 10.40 -15.25
C ASN A 78 -8.36 10.41 -13.73
N SER A 79 -7.88 9.29 -13.21
CA SER A 79 -7.52 9.15 -11.81
C SER A 79 -6.06 9.52 -11.55
N ARG A 80 -5.76 10.01 -10.35
CA ARG A 80 -4.42 10.43 -9.93
C ARG A 80 -4.19 10.16 -8.45
N ILE A 81 -3.01 9.65 -8.14
CA ILE A 81 -2.50 9.56 -6.76
C ILE A 81 -1.35 10.57 -6.65
N THR A 82 -1.35 11.36 -5.59
CA THR A 82 -0.27 12.27 -5.25
C THR A 82 0.25 11.85 -3.88
N THR A 83 1.53 11.49 -3.81
CA THR A 83 2.18 11.04 -2.59
C THR A 83 3.20 12.09 -2.16
N ILE A 84 3.20 12.40 -0.86
CA ILE A 84 4.16 13.31 -0.24
C ILE A 84 4.82 12.54 0.92
N ASP A 85 6.14 12.41 0.86
CA ASP A 85 6.98 11.78 1.88
C ASP A 85 8.25 12.63 2.10
N VAL A 86 9.00 12.37 3.18
CA VAL A 86 10.12 13.20 3.65
C VAL A 86 11.50 12.61 3.36
#